data_AF-A0A835SQ80-F1
#
_entry.id   AF-A0A835SQ80-F1
#
_cell.length_a   1.000
_cell.length_b   1.000
_cell.length_c   1.000
_cell.angle_alpha   90.00
_cell.angle_beta   90.00
_cell.angle_gamma   90.00
#
_symmetry.space_group_name_H-M   'P 1'
#
loop_
_entity.id
_entity.type
_entity.pdbx_description
1 polymer ?
#
loop_
_entity_poly.entity_id
_entity_poly.type
_entity_poly.pdbx_seq_one_letter_code
_entity_poly.pdbx_strand_id
1 'polypeptide(L)'
;MKNFGLRELRLVRPAGGEWPNEKARAVAARAVDLIDAAKVYDSLDAALADLQYVYAASGRPRAQDKLAKDVVLLRQVQDALPPAGTRIGVMFGREDNGLYNEELVRANAILTIDTDPGFYSLNLGQAVLITCYELFRAPRRSGLGAKRDPASRREVEGMLGRLFTALEARAFFTPYNRDVLHFAIRGFFDRVDRLSRQDVAAMLQVLKALQRTPSSPGSGSSSTESADSKEQR
;
A
#
# COMPACT_ATOMS: atom_id res chain seq x y z
N MET A 1 -20.25 2.33 0.88
CA MET A 1 -19.92 1.16 0.03
C MET A 1 -19.93 1.49 -1.46
N LYS A 2 -21.09 1.76 -2.08
CA LYS A 2 -21.21 1.94 -3.55
C LYS A 2 -20.28 3.01 -4.15
N ASN A 3 -20.08 4.15 -3.47
CA ASN A 3 -19.12 5.20 -3.86
C ASN A 3 -17.68 4.70 -4.03
N PHE A 4 -17.34 3.62 -3.33
CA PHE A 4 -16.00 3.05 -3.24
C PHE A 4 -15.90 1.69 -3.94
N GLY A 5 -16.84 1.39 -4.84
CA GLY A 5 -16.81 0.18 -5.66
C GLY A 5 -17.15 -1.12 -4.92
N LEU A 6 -17.46 -1.08 -3.62
CA LEU A 6 -17.86 -2.25 -2.84
C LEU A 6 -19.34 -2.56 -3.05
N ARG A 7 -19.65 -3.83 -3.36
CA ARG A 7 -20.98 -4.29 -3.78
C ARG A 7 -21.59 -5.39 -2.93
N GLU A 8 -20.78 -6.11 -2.16
CA GLU A 8 -21.26 -7.21 -1.32
C GLU A 8 -21.57 -6.70 0.09
N LEU A 9 -22.86 -6.59 0.41
CA LEU A 9 -23.34 -6.33 1.77
C LEU A 9 -23.91 -7.62 2.37
N ARG A 10 -23.49 -7.93 3.60
CA ARG A 10 -23.97 -9.08 4.37
C ARG A 10 -24.54 -8.57 5.69
N LEU A 11 -25.71 -9.05 6.06
CA LEU A 11 -26.41 -8.69 7.28
C LEU A 11 -26.63 -9.94 8.12
N VAL A 12 -26.21 -9.90 9.38
CA VAL A 12 -26.40 -11.01 10.32
C VAL A 12 -27.50 -10.60 11.28
N ARG A 13 -28.65 -11.29 11.22
CA ARG A 13 -29.84 -11.02 12.05
C ARG A 13 -30.13 -9.52 12.20
N PRO A 14 -30.40 -8.78 11.10
CA PRO A 14 -30.63 -7.35 11.18
C PRO A 14 -31.85 -7.05 12.09
N ALA A 15 -31.70 -6.07 12.98
CA ALA A 15 -32.83 -5.56 13.74
C ALA A 15 -33.75 -4.75 12.81
N GLY A 16 -35.05 -5.02 12.82
CA GLY A 16 -36.02 -4.30 11.99
C GLY A 16 -36.98 -5.16 11.15
N GLY A 17 -36.99 -6.47 11.35
CA GLY A 17 -37.94 -7.38 10.68
C GLY A 17 -37.41 -7.87 9.33
N GLU A 18 -38.31 -8.02 8.36
CA GLU A 18 -37.97 -8.49 7.01
C GLU A 18 -37.03 -7.52 6.29
N TRP A 19 -36.14 -8.09 5.47
CA TRP A 19 -35.21 -7.33 4.63
C TRP A 19 -35.48 -7.63 3.15
N PRO A 20 -35.37 -6.63 2.25
CA PRO A 20 -35.04 -5.23 2.49
C PRO A 20 -36.17 -4.43 3.15
N ASN A 21 -35.84 -3.57 4.11
CA ASN A 21 -36.83 -2.68 4.73
C ASN A 21 -36.88 -1.30 4.05
N GLU A 22 -38.05 -0.66 4.06
CA GLU A 22 -38.26 0.63 3.38
C GLU A 22 -37.37 1.76 3.93
N LYS A 23 -37.09 1.73 5.24
CA LYS A 23 -36.21 2.72 5.89
C LYS A 23 -34.79 2.67 5.31
N ALA A 24 -34.25 1.47 5.10
CA ALA A 24 -32.93 1.26 4.50
C ALA A 24 -32.90 1.71 3.04
N ARG A 25 -33.97 1.43 2.27
CA ARG A 25 -34.09 1.92 0.89
C ARG A 25 -34.13 3.45 0.83
N ALA A 26 -34.89 4.10 1.72
CA ALA A 26 -35.03 5.56 1.76
C ALA A 26 -33.69 6.28 1.99
N VAL A 27 -32.83 5.73 2.85
CA VAL A 27 -31.50 6.33 3.15
C VAL A 27 -30.41 5.92 2.15
N ALA A 28 -30.67 4.96 1.27
CA ALA A 28 -29.67 4.47 0.31
C ALA A 28 -29.52 5.36 -0.94
N ALA A 29 -30.39 6.34 -1.15
CA ALA A 29 -30.38 7.22 -2.32
C ALA A 29 -30.25 6.43 -3.64
N ARG A 30 -29.14 6.56 -4.38
CA ARG A 30 -28.90 5.82 -5.64
C ARG A 30 -28.25 4.44 -5.45
N ALA A 31 -28.19 3.93 -4.21
CA ALA A 31 -27.60 2.65 -3.84
C ALA A 31 -28.63 1.60 -3.39
N VAL A 32 -29.90 1.77 -3.79
CA VAL A 32 -30.99 0.82 -3.48
C VAL A 32 -30.66 -0.59 -3.98
N ASP A 33 -30.00 -0.71 -5.14
CA ASP A 33 -29.48 -1.98 -5.67
C ASP A 33 -28.61 -2.75 -4.69
N LEU A 34 -27.80 -2.05 -3.89
CA LEU A 34 -26.94 -2.68 -2.88
C LEU A 34 -27.74 -3.15 -1.66
N ILE A 35 -28.80 -2.44 -1.30
CA ILE A 35 -29.72 -2.83 -0.22
C ILE A 35 -30.54 -4.05 -0.62
N ASP A 36 -31.06 -4.06 -1.85
CA ASP A 36 -31.87 -5.16 -2.39
C ASP A 36 -31.04 -6.42 -2.63
N ALA A 37 -29.78 -6.28 -3.03
CA ALA A 37 -28.85 -7.40 -3.23
C ALA A 37 -28.16 -7.88 -1.94
N ALA A 38 -28.42 -7.24 -0.79
CA ALA A 38 -27.78 -7.62 0.46
C ALA A 38 -28.19 -9.03 0.89
N LYS A 39 -27.22 -9.85 1.29
CA LYS A 39 -27.47 -11.21 1.77
C LYS A 39 -27.72 -11.19 3.27
N VAL A 40 -28.84 -11.76 3.70
CA VAL A 40 -29.20 -11.90 5.12
C VAL A 40 -28.85 -13.31 5.60
N TYR A 41 -28.25 -13.38 6.78
CA TYR A 41 -27.83 -14.63 7.42
C TYR A 41 -28.36 -14.71 8.86
N ASP A 42 -28.72 -15.92 9.27
CA ASP A 42 -29.21 -16.21 10.63
C ASP A 42 -28.09 -16.27 11.67
N SER A 43 -26.85 -16.46 11.22
CA SER A 43 -25.68 -16.56 12.09
C SER A 43 -24.46 -15.88 11.48
N LEU A 44 -23.55 -15.46 12.34
CA LEU A 44 -22.26 -14.91 11.92
C LEU A 44 -21.46 -15.97 11.16
N ASP A 45 -21.44 -17.20 11.65
CA ASP A 45 -20.69 -18.30 11.03
C ASP A 45 -21.16 -18.56 9.59
N ALA A 46 -22.47 -18.51 9.31
CA ALA A 46 -22.99 -18.62 7.95
C ALA A 46 -22.56 -17.44 7.07
N ALA A 47 -22.54 -16.21 7.61
CA ALA A 47 -22.12 -15.02 6.89
C ALA A 47 -20.61 -14.98 6.58
N LEU A 48 -19.80 -15.77 7.29
CA LEU A 48 -18.34 -15.84 7.11
C LEU A 48 -17.89 -17.07 6.32
N ALA A 49 -18.76 -18.04 6.07
CA ALA A 49 -18.39 -19.38 5.62
C ALA A 49 -17.59 -19.45 4.31
N ASP A 50 -17.81 -18.53 3.36
CA ASP A 50 -17.07 -18.46 2.08
C ASP A 50 -15.90 -17.46 2.10
N LEU A 51 -15.65 -16.80 3.24
CA LEU A 51 -14.54 -15.86 3.40
C LEU A 51 -13.28 -16.60 3.85
N GLN A 52 -12.15 -16.23 3.28
CA GLN A 52 -10.83 -16.80 3.61
C GLN A 52 -10.07 -15.92 4.60
N TYR A 53 -10.42 -14.64 4.69
CA TYR A 53 -9.83 -13.71 5.64
C TYR A 53 -10.87 -12.70 6.13
N VAL A 54 -10.92 -12.49 7.43
CA VAL A 54 -11.93 -11.66 8.09
C VAL A 54 -11.26 -10.66 9.01
N TYR A 55 -11.53 -9.37 8.78
CA TYR A 55 -11.21 -8.31 9.72
C TYR A 55 -12.39 -8.04 10.65
N ALA A 56 -12.14 -7.80 11.93
CA ALA A 56 -13.14 -7.25 12.85
C ALA A 56 -12.85 -5.77 13.13
N ALA A 57 -13.76 -4.88 12.76
CA ALA A 57 -13.63 -3.46 13.06
C ALA A 57 -13.86 -3.20 14.57
N SER A 58 -12.85 -2.66 15.26
CA SER A 58 -12.96 -2.29 16.68
C SER A 58 -12.04 -1.13 17.06
N GLY A 59 -12.60 -0.15 17.77
CA GLY A 59 -11.87 0.97 18.38
C GLY A 59 -11.54 0.79 19.87
N ARG A 60 -11.94 -0.34 20.50
CA ARG A 60 -11.75 -0.57 21.96
C ARG A 60 -10.38 -1.21 22.25
N PRO A 61 -9.40 -0.50 22.85
CA PRO A 61 -8.05 -1.04 23.07
C PRO A 61 -8.05 -2.28 23.97
N ARG A 62 -8.80 -2.24 25.07
CA ARG A 62 -8.86 -3.35 26.04
C ARG A 62 -9.45 -4.65 25.49
N ALA A 63 -10.25 -4.57 24.44
CA ALA A 63 -10.78 -5.77 23.78
C ALA A 63 -9.71 -6.40 22.89
N GLN A 64 -8.83 -5.59 22.28
CA GLN A 64 -7.75 -6.04 21.40
C GLN A 64 -6.69 -6.82 22.18
N ASP A 65 -6.25 -6.28 23.33
CA ASP A 65 -5.21 -6.89 24.16
C ASP A 65 -5.57 -8.30 24.65
N LYS A 66 -6.85 -8.52 24.96
CA LYS A 66 -7.34 -9.81 25.50
C LYS A 66 -7.40 -10.92 24.47
N LEU A 67 -7.46 -10.59 23.18
CA LEU A 67 -7.74 -11.57 22.13
C LEU A 67 -6.48 -12.14 21.47
N ALA A 68 -5.31 -11.57 21.75
CA ALA A 68 -4.03 -11.94 21.13
C ALA A 68 -4.14 -12.02 19.58
N LYS A 69 -4.95 -11.14 18.98
CA LYS A 69 -5.12 -11.02 17.53
C LYS A 69 -4.23 -9.90 17.02
N ASP A 70 -3.73 -10.05 15.80
CA ASP A 70 -3.03 -8.97 15.12
C ASP A 70 -3.95 -7.74 14.99
N VAL A 71 -3.41 -6.57 15.31
CA VAL A 71 -4.10 -5.29 15.14
C VAL A 71 -3.53 -4.59 13.91
N VAL A 72 -4.41 -4.38 12.93
CA VAL A 72 -4.12 -3.64 11.71
C VAL A 72 -4.76 -2.27 11.83
N LEU A 73 -3.94 -1.22 11.77
CA LEU A 73 -4.46 0.14 11.66
C LEU A 73 -5.05 0.33 10.27
N LEU A 74 -6.21 0.97 10.18
CA LEU A 74 -6.93 1.13 8.91
C LEU A 74 -6.07 1.87 7.87
N ARG A 75 -5.26 2.86 8.31
CA ARG A 75 -4.32 3.56 7.43
C ARG A 75 -3.24 2.66 6.80
N GLN A 76 -2.98 1.48 7.39
CA GLN A 76 -2.02 0.47 6.94
C GLN A 76 -2.70 -0.74 6.28
N VAL A 77 -4.03 -0.72 6.13
CA VAL A 77 -4.79 -1.90 5.66
C VAL A 77 -4.29 -2.42 4.32
N GLN A 78 -3.80 -1.53 3.45
CA GLN A 78 -3.31 -1.87 2.11
C GLN A 78 -2.08 -2.78 2.11
N ASP A 79 -1.20 -2.63 3.10
CA ASP A 79 -0.02 -3.49 3.26
C ASP A 79 -0.35 -4.79 3.98
N ALA A 80 -1.45 -4.80 4.71
CA ALA A 80 -1.96 -5.95 5.45
C ALA A 80 -2.97 -6.79 4.64
N LEU A 81 -3.36 -6.35 3.43
CA LEU A 81 -4.31 -7.09 2.59
C LEU A 81 -3.73 -8.48 2.22
N PRO A 82 -4.53 -9.55 2.36
CA PRO A 82 -4.20 -10.86 1.84
C PRO A 82 -3.91 -10.87 0.32
N PRO A 83 -3.30 -11.95 -0.20
CA PRO A 83 -3.01 -12.09 -1.62
C PRO A 83 -4.22 -11.86 -2.54
N ALA A 84 -3.95 -11.44 -3.77
CA ALA A 84 -4.99 -11.29 -4.78
C ALA A 84 -5.77 -12.59 -4.98
N GLY A 85 -7.10 -12.50 -5.07
CA GLY A 85 -8.00 -13.66 -5.18
C GLY A 85 -8.51 -14.19 -3.84
N THR A 86 -7.95 -13.77 -2.71
CA THR A 86 -8.49 -14.11 -1.39
C THR A 86 -9.85 -13.44 -1.16
N ARG A 87 -10.87 -14.21 -0.76
CA ARG A 87 -12.17 -13.66 -0.33
C ARG A 87 -12.03 -13.02 1.04
N ILE A 88 -12.16 -11.69 1.11
CA ILE A 88 -11.95 -10.91 2.33
C ILE A 88 -13.27 -10.30 2.77
N GLY A 89 -13.54 -10.29 4.08
CA GLY A 89 -14.63 -9.51 4.67
C GLY A 89 -14.16 -8.61 5.81
N VAL A 90 -14.90 -7.53 6.04
CA VAL A 90 -14.77 -6.69 7.23
C VAL A 90 -16.07 -6.74 7.99
N MET A 91 -16.00 -7.21 9.24
CA MET A 91 -17.12 -7.28 10.15
C MET A 91 -17.24 -5.98 10.93
N PHE A 92 -18.46 -5.47 11.02
CA PHE A 92 -18.80 -4.34 11.87
C PHE A 92 -19.84 -4.79 12.90
N GLY A 93 -19.72 -4.27 14.10
CA GLY A 93 -20.63 -4.60 15.20
C GLY A 93 -21.90 -3.78 15.20
N ARG A 94 -22.74 -4.04 16.21
CA ARG A 94 -23.93 -3.21 16.50
C ARG A 94 -23.48 -1.82 16.94
N GLU A 95 -24.31 -0.81 16.70
CA GLU A 95 -23.97 0.59 16.98
C GLU A 95 -23.69 0.84 18.47
N ASP A 96 -24.55 0.32 19.36
CA ASP A 96 -24.41 0.57 20.80
C ASP A 96 -23.29 -0.27 21.46
N ASN A 97 -23.16 -1.53 21.02
CA ASN A 97 -22.37 -2.53 21.73
C ASN A 97 -21.08 -2.95 21.01
N GLY A 98 -20.95 -2.60 19.73
CA GLY A 98 -19.89 -3.13 18.87
C GLY A 98 -19.99 -4.64 18.68
N LEU A 99 -18.85 -5.27 18.40
CA LEU A 99 -18.70 -6.71 18.33
C LEU A 99 -18.47 -7.29 19.73
N TYR A 100 -19.10 -8.42 20.01
CA TYR A 100 -18.83 -9.20 21.22
C TYR A 100 -17.51 -9.95 21.09
N ASN A 101 -16.88 -10.30 22.22
CA ASN A 101 -15.60 -11.02 22.22
C ASN A 101 -15.65 -12.33 21.42
N GLU A 102 -16.77 -13.06 21.50
CA GLU A 102 -17.00 -14.29 20.74
C GLU A 102 -17.02 -14.05 19.22
N GLU A 103 -17.49 -12.90 18.77
CA GLU A 103 -17.48 -12.51 17.36
C GLU A 103 -16.09 -12.04 16.93
N LEU A 104 -15.39 -11.30 17.80
CA LEU A 104 -14.02 -10.86 17.54
C LEU A 104 -13.04 -12.04 17.38
N VAL A 105 -13.22 -13.12 18.16
CA VAL A 105 -12.41 -14.35 18.04
C VAL A 105 -12.47 -14.98 16.65
N ARG A 106 -13.59 -14.82 15.92
CA ARG A 106 -13.80 -15.37 14.57
C ARG A 106 -13.04 -14.61 13.49
N ALA A 107 -12.53 -13.41 13.78
CA ALA A 107 -11.70 -12.65 12.85
C ALA A 107 -10.26 -13.18 12.81
N ASN A 108 -9.59 -12.98 11.68
CA ASN A 108 -8.15 -13.18 11.56
C ASN A 108 -7.37 -12.03 12.21
N ALA A 109 -7.85 -10.79 12.05
CA ALA A 109 -7.22 -9.60 12.61
C ALA A 109 -8.26 -8.57 13.06
N ILE A 110 -7.87 -7.71 13.99
CA ILE A 110 -8.64 -6.52 14.35
C ILE A 110 -8.25 -5.39 13.40
N LEU A 111 -9.24 -4.69 12.87
CA LEU A 111 -9.07 -3.49 12.07
C LEU A 111 -9.46 -2.27 12.92
N THR A 112 -8.52 -1.36 13.13
CA THR A 112 -8.72 -0.20 14.02
C THR A 112 -8.62 1.09 13.23
N ILE A 113 -9.67 1.90 13.32
CA ILE A 113 -9.67 3.27 12.81
C ILE A 113 -8.98 4.14 13.86
N ASP A 114 -8.02 4.95 13.43
CA ASP A 114 -7.38 5.91 14.32
C ASP A 114 -8.38 6.99 14.74
N THR A 115 -8.66 7.04 16.03
CA THR A 115 -9.58 7.99 16.67
C THR A 115 -8.96 8.49 17.98
N ASP A 116 -9.56 9.51 18.58
CA ASP A 116 -9.19 9.92 19.94
C ASP A 116 -9.36 8.75 20.93
N PRO A 117 -8.32 8.35 21.69
CA PRO A 117 -8.45 7.34 22.73
C PRO A 117 -9.50 7.65 23.80
N GLY A 118 -9.79 8.94 24.04
CA GLY A 118 -10.85 9.40 24.94
C GLY A 118 -12.26 9.31 24.32
N PHE A 119 -12.36 9.24 23.00
CA PHE A 119 -13.62 9.21 22.27
C PHE A 119 -13.50 8.45 20.94
N TYR A 120 -13.48 7.12 21.03
CA TYR A 120 -13.18 6.24 19.89
C TYR A 120 -14.41 5.66 19.18
N SER A 121 -15.62 5.95 19.67
CA SER A 121 -16.85 5.38 19.13
C SER A 121 -17.31 6.19 17.91
N LEU A 122 -17.33 5.54 16.75
CA LEU A 122 -17.88 6.11 15.52
C LEU A 122 -19.27 5.54 15.26
N ASN A 123 -20.15 6.33 14.65
CA ASN A 123 -21.40 5.80 14.10
C ASN A 123 -21.09 4.71 13.06
N LEU A 124 -21.92 3.66 13.01
CA LEU A 124 -21.69 2.50 12.14
C LEU A 124 -21.51 2.89 10.68
N GLY A 125 -22.35 3.80 10.16
CA GLY A 125 -22.24 4.31 8.79
C GLY A 125 -20.93 5.05 8.54
N GLN A 126 -20.44 5.81 9.52
CA GLN A 126 -19.15 6.52 9.43
C GLN A 126 -17.97 5.56 9.44
N ALA A 127 -17.96 4.57 10.33
CA ALA A 127 -16.93 3.54 10.39
C ALA A 127 -16.84 2.76 9.06
N VAL A 128 -18.00 2.38 8.51
CA VAL A 128 -18.09 1.74 7.18
C VAL A 128 -17.59 2.70 6.09
N LEU A 129 -17.97 3.97 6.12
CA LEU A 129 -17.56 4.97 5.13
C LEU A 129 -16.04 5.11 5.06
N ILE A 130 -15.39 5.35 6.20
CA ILE A 130 -13.93 5.53 6.29
C ILE A 130 -13.21 4.24 5.88
N THR A 131 -13.70 3.08 6.32
CA THR A 131 -13.12 1.79 5.93
C THR A 131 -13.21 1.57 4.42
N CYS A 132 -14.38 1.82 3.82
CA CYS A 132 -14.55 1.71 2.38
C CYS A 132 -13.65 2.69 1.62
N TYR A 133 -13.51 3.92 2.12
CA TYR A 133 -12.64 4.93 1.53
C TYR A 133 -11.18 4.46 1.55
N GLU A 134 -10.68 3.97 2.68
CA GLU A 134 -9.29 3.51 2.80
C GLU A 134 -9.01 2.28 1.94
N LEU A 135 -9.97 1.35 1.85
CA LEU A 135 -9.88 0.21 0.93
C LEU A 135 -9.84 0.64 -0.54
N PHE A 136 -10.58 1.70 -0.91
CA PHE A 136 -10.62 2.22 -2.28
C PHE A 136 -9.49 3.18 -2.62
N ARG A 137 -8.96 3.92 -1.64
CA ARG A 137 -7.90 4.92 -1.80
C ARG A 137 -6.58 4.29 -2.26
N ALA A 138 -6.41 2.98 -2.06
CA ALA A 138 -5.30 2.28 -2.70
C ALA A 138 -5.24 2.69 -4.17
N PRO A 139 -4.06 3.02 -4.71
CA PRO A 139 -3.92 3.01 -6.16
C PRO A 139 -4.41 1.63 -6.56
N ARG A 140 -5.56 1.57 -7.27
CA ARG A 140 -6.14 0.32 -7.77
C ARG A 140 -4.94 -0.48 -8.21
N ARG A 141 -4.62 -1.59 -7.53
CA ARG A 141 -3.52 -2.46 -7.95
C ARG A 141 -4.06 -3.16 -9.20
N SER A 142 -4.20 -2.38 -10.26
CA SER A 142 -4.44 -2.78 -11.62
C SER A 142 -3.23 -3.61 -11.97
N GLY A 143 -3.32 -4.92 -11.72
CA GLY A 143 -2.58 -6.06 -12.26
C GLY A 143 -1.21 -5.93 -12.94
N LEU A 144 -0.43 -4.86 -12.79
CA LEU A 144 0.73 -4.55 -13.63
C LEU A 144 1.82 -3.74 -12.90
N GLY A 145 1.74 -3.58 -11.58
CA GLY A 145 2.87 -3.12 -10.79
C GLY A 145 3.71 -4.32 -10.39
N ALA A 146 4.77 -4.63 -11.16
CA ALA A 146 5.75 -5.63 -10.76
C ALA A 146 6.05 -5.46 -9.26
N LYS A 147 5.86 -6.51 -8.46
CA LYS A 147 6.40 -6.55 -7.10
C LYS A 147 7.89 -6.26 -7.26
N ARG A 148 8.31 -5.03 -6.97
CA ARG A 148 9.74 -4.72 -7.00
C ARG A 148 10.33 -5.42 -5.78
N ASP A 149 11.08 -6.49 -6.04
CA ASP A 149 11.67 -7.28 -4.97
C ASP A 149 12.49 -6.37 -4.06
N PRO A 150 12.25 -6.40 -2.74
CA PRO A 150 13.02 -5.58 -1.81
C PRO A 150 14.49 -5.96 -1.89
N ALA A 151 15.37 -4.96 -1.93
CA ALA A 151 16.79 -5.18 -1.86
C ALA A 151 17.15 -5.72 -0.46
N SER A 152 17.98 -6.74 -0.43
CA SER A 152 18.58 -7.20 0.82
C SER A 152 19.50 -6.13 1.39
N ARG A 153 19.68 -6.14 2.72
CA ARG A 153 20.64 -5.25 3.39
C ARG A 153 22.04 -5.33 2.78
N ARG A 154 22.46 -6.52 2.33
CA ARG A 154 23.73 -6.74 1.64
C ARG A 154 23.83 -6.00 0.30
N GLU A 155 22.74 -5.97 -0.48
CA GLU A 155 22.69 -5.26 -1.76
C GLU A 155 22.77 -3.75 -1.56
N VAL A 156 22.04 -3.21 -0.56
CA VAL A 156 22.06 -1.78 -0.21
C VAL A 156 23.44 -1.37 0.31
N GLU A 157 24.04 -2.13 1.22
CA GLU A 157 25.39 -1.87 1.73
C GLU A 157 26.45 -1.91 0.63
N GLY A 158 26.34 -2.87 -0.31
CA GLY A 158 27.23 -2.95 -1.46
C GLY A 158 27.12 -1.73 -2.39
N MET A 159 25.91 -1.22 -2.59
CA MET A 159 25.68 0.02 -3.35
C MET A 159 26.26 1.25 -2.65
N LEU A 160 26.01 1.40 -1.34
CA LEU A 160 26.54 2.49 -0.53
C LEU A 160 28.08 2.49 -0.54
N GLY A 161 28.70 1.32 -0.41
CA GLY A 161 30.15 1.18 -0.52
C GLY A 161 30.68 1.73 -1.86
N ARG A 162 30.06 1.36 -2.98
CA ARG A 162 30.46 1.87 -4.31
C ARG A 162 30.23 3.37 -4.47
N LEU A 163 29.15 3.91 -3.92
CA LEU A 163 28.89 5.35 -3.87
C LEU A 163 30.00 6.08 -3.12
N PHE A 164 30.36 5.61 -1.93
CA PHE A 164 31.42 6.23 -1.12
C PHE A 164 32.77 6.17 -1.81
N THR A 165 33.16 5.03 -2.38
CA THR A 165 34.39 4.92 -3.18
C THR A 165 34.40 5.88 -4.37
N ALA A 166 33.26 6.06 -5.05
CA ALA A 166 33.15 7.01 -6.17
C ALA A 166 33.34 8.46 -5.73
N LEU A 167 32.78 8.83 -4.58
CA LEU A 167 32.91 10.17 -3.99
C LEU A 167 34.33 10.43 -3.50
N GLU A 168 34.99 9.44 -2.89
CA GLU A 168 36.39 9.50 -2.49
C GLU A 168 37.31 9.75 -3.69
N ALA A 169 37.11 9.03 -4.80
CA ALA A 169 37.88 9.20 -6.02
C ALA A 169 37.74 10.59 -6.66
N ARG A 170 36.74 11.37 -6.26
CA ARG A 170 36.51 12.75 -6.71
C ARG A 170 36.86 13.80 -5.65
N ALA A 171 37.56 13.40 -4.58
CA ALA A 171 37.94 14.28 -3.48
C ALA A 171 36.75 15.03 -2.84
N PHE A 172 35.56 14.44 -2.86
CA PHE A 172 34.35 15.04 -2.28
C PHE A 172 34.46 15.13 -0.75
N PHE A 173 35.11 14.15 -0.12
CA PHE A 173 35.34 14.15 1.32
C PHE A 173 36.64 14.86 1.68
N THR A 174 36.53 15.75 2.67
CA THR A 174 37.64 16.39 3.38
C THR A 174 37.76 15.78 4.77
N PRO A 175 38.90 15.95 5.47
CA PRO A 175 39.05 15.48 6.85
C PRO A 175 37.97 15.98 7.81
N TYR A 176 37.36 17.14 7.52
CA TYR A 176 36.39 17.80 8.39
C TYR A 176 34.94 17.35 8.15
N ASN A 177 34.59 16.93 6.93
CA ASN A 177 33.21 16.64 6.56
C ASN A 177 32.91 15.14 6.37
N ARG A 178 33.95 14.29 6.35
CA ARG A 178 33.84 12.87 5.97
C ARG A 178 32.79 12.14 6.81
N ASP A 179 32.97 12.11 8.12
CA ASP A 179 32.10 11.31 9.00
C ASP A 179 30.67 11.85 8.97
N VAL A 180 30.50 13.18 9.06
CA VAL A 180 29.21 13.85 9.02
C VAL A 180 28.44 13.48 7.74
N LEU A 181 29.09 13.56 6.58
CA LEU A 181 28.45 13.24 5.31
C LEU A 181 28.23 11.74 5.13
N HIS A 182 29.13 10.88 5.60
CA HIS A 182 28.92 9.42 5.62
C HIS A 182 27.67 9.04 6.43
N PHE A 183 27.53 9.58 7.64
CA PHE A 183 26.35 9.35 8.49
C PHE A 183 25.07 9.94 7.87
N ALA A 184 25.14 11.15 7.31
CA ALA A 184 23.98 11.78 6.68
C ALA A 184 23.50 11.01 5.45
N ILE A 185 24.43 10.57 4.58
CA ILE A 185 24.11 9.79 3.38
C ILE A 185 23.56 8.41 3.78
N ARG A 186 24.18 7.70 4.72
CA ARG A 186 23.65 6.42 5.22
C ARG A 186 22.26 6.61 5.82
N GLY A 187 22.11 7.58 6.73
CA GLY A 187 20.84 7.88 7.36
C GLY A 187 19.75 8.28 6.37
N PHE A 188 20.10 8.90 5.23
CA PHE A 188 19.14 9.13 4.15
C PHE A 188 18.60 7.82 3.57
N PHE A 189 19.48 6.88 3.20
CA PHE A 189 19.05 5.60 2.64
C PHE A 189 18.38 4.69 3.67
N ASP A 190 18.72 4.80 4.96
CA ASP A 190 18.04 4.08 6.04
C ASP A 190 16.62 4.60 6.30
N ARG A 191 16.35 5.88 6.02
CA ARG A 191 15.00 6.48 6.11
C ARG A 191 14.11 6.18 4.91
N VAL A 192 14.70 5.78 3.77
CA VAL A 192 13.94 5.37 2.59
C VAL A 192 13.38 3.97 2.86
N ASP A 193 12.11 3.90 3.23
CA ASP A 193 11.46 2.62 3.50
C ASP A 193 11.38 1.79 2.21
N ARG A 194 12.04 0.61 2.23
CA ARG A 194 12.03 -0.44 1.18
C ARG A 194 12.58 -0.04 -0.20
N LEU A 195 13.88 0.19 -0.29
CA LEU A 195 14.59 0.14 -1.58
C LEU A 195 14.38 -1.23 -2.26
N SER A 196 14.08 -1.22 -3.55
CA SER A 196 14.03 -2.45 -4.34
C SER A 196 15.37 -2.79 -4.99
N ARG A 197 15.52 -4.04 -5.42
CA ARG A 197 16.68 -4.49 -6.22
C ARG A 197 16.84 -3.67 -7.51
N GLN A 198 15.74 -3.22 -8.11
CA GLN A 198 15.78 -2.36 -9.30
C GLN A 198 16.31 -0.96 -8.97
N ASP A 199 15.93 -0.38 -7.83
CA ASP A 199 16.43 0.95 -7.41
C ASP A 199 17.93 0.88 -7.13
N VAL A 200 18.38 -0.19 -6.46
CA VAL A 200 19.81 -0.46 -6.24
C VAL A 200 20.55 -0.61 -7.57
N ALA A 201 20.03 -1.42 -8.51
CA ALA A 201 20.65 -1.61 -9.81
C ALA A 201 20.71 -0.31 -10.62
N ALA A 202 19.66 0.51 -10.60
CA ALA A 202 19.60 1.80 -11.28
C ALA A 202 20.65 2.77 -10.72
N MET A 203 20.78 2.87 -9.39
CA MET A 203 21.80 3.69 -8.75
C MET A 203 23.22 3.24 -9.11
N LEU A 204 23.47 1.93 -9.16
CA LEU A 204 24.75 1.39 -9.61
C LEU A 204 25.05 1.73 -11.08
N GLN A 205 24.04 1.77 -11.95
CA GLN A 205 24.20 2.21 -13.34
C GLN A 205 24.53 3.71 -13.43
N VAL A 206 23.85 4.55 -12.64
CA VAL A 206 24.16 5.99 -12.54
C VAL A 206 25.60 6.21 -12.09
N LEU A 207 26.05 5.51 -11.04
CA LEU A 207 27.44 5.60 -10.57
C LEU A 207 28.44 5.18 -11.64
N LYS A 208 28.16 4.08 -12.35
CA LYS A 208 29.00 3.61 -13.46
C LYS A 208 29.06 4.64 -14.60
N ALA A 209 27.96 5.32 -14.91
CA ALA A 209 27.93 6.36 -15.93
C ALA A 209 28.74 7.59 -15.52
N LEU A 210 28.59 8.07 -14.28
CA LEU A 210 29.33 9.24 -13.77
C LEU A 210 30.85 9.00 -13.63
N GLN A 211 31.25 7.74 -13.44
CA GLN A 211 32.66 7.34 -13.40
C GLN A 211 33.30 7.23 -14.80
N ARG A 212 32.52 7.13 -15.87
CA ARG A 212 33.06 7.14 -17.23
C ARG A 212 33.45 8.55 -17.64
N THR A 213 34.65 8.71 -18.21
CA THR A 213 35.02 9.92 -18.93
C THR A 213 34.19 9.97 -20.22
N PRO A 214 33.51 11.08 -20.55
CA PRO A 214 32.77 11.18 -21.80
C PRO A 214 33.75 11.01 -22.97
N SER A 215 33.60 9.91 -23.71
CA SER A 215 34.28 9.73 -25.00
C SER A 215 33.68 10.74 -25.98
N SER A 216 34.50 11.65 -26.50
CA SER A 216 34.09 12.60 -27.54
C SER A 216 33.42 11.83 -28.70
N PRO A 217 32.30 12.35 -29.25
CA PRO A 217 31.77 11.79 -30.49
C PRO A 217 32.81 11.96 -31.60
N GLY A 218 33.22 10.82 -32.15
CA GLY A 218 34.17 10.59 -33.25
C GLY A 218 34.76 11.79 -33.99
N SER A 219 36.07 11.97 -33.84
CA SER A 219 36.93 12.43 -34.94
C SER A 219 37.00 11.33 -36.01
N GLY A 220 36.06 11.37 -36.96
CA GLY A 220 36.06 10.54 -38.17
C GLY A 220 36.54 11.34 -39.38
N SER A 221 37.83 11.17 -39.68
CA SER A 221 38.55 11.39 -40.94
C SER A 221 37.87 12.10 -42.12
N SER A 222 38.52 13.17 -42.54
CA SER A 222 38.65 13.66 -43.92
C SER A 222 38.76 12.53 -44.96
N SER A 223 37.93 12.56 -46.00
CA SER A 223 38.22 11.93 -47.28
C SER A 223 38.38 13.04 -48.32
N THR A 224 39.61 13.13 -48.80
CA THR A 224 40.09 13.89 -49.95
C THR A 224 39.33 13.48 -51.20
N GLU A 225 38.79 14.43 -51.96
CA GLU A 225 38.58 14.24 -53.40
C GLU A 225 38.85 15.55 -54.13
N SER A 226 40.10 15.66 -54.57
CA SER A 226 40.54 16.50 -55.67
C SER A 226 40.08 15.88 -56.99
N ALA A 227 39.24 16.59 -57.75
CA ALA A 227 39.15 16.38 -59.18
C ALA A 227 38.87 17.71 -59.89
N ASP A 228 39.85 18.05 -60.69
CA ASP A 228 39.99 19.16 -61.60
C ASP A 228 39.07 18.99 -62.84
N SER A 229 38.64 20.14 -63.39
CA SER A 229 38.28 20.45 -64.79
C SER A 229 37.46 19.49 -65.70
N LYS A 230 36.35 20.04 -66.25
CA LYS A 230 35.95 20.17 -67.69
C LYS A 230 34.43 20.35 -67.79
N GLU A 231 33.90 21.50 -68.19
CA GLU A 231 33.72 22.01 -69.57
C GLU A 231 32.71 21.23 -70.44
N GLN A 232 31.85 22.01 -71.11
CA GLN A 232 30.87 21.72 -72.19
C GLN A 232 29.43 21.45 -71.73
N ARG A 233 28.43 22.29 -72.04
CA ARG A 233 27.88 22.70 -73.36
C ARG A 233 27.34 21.54 -74.17
#